data_AF-A0A0D5ZIV8-F1
#
_entry.id   AF-A0A0D5ZIV8-F1
#
_cell.length_a   1.000
_cell.length_b   1.000
_cell.length_c   1.000
_cell.angle_alpha   90.00
_cell.angle_beta   90.00
_cell.angle_gamma   90.00
#
_symmetry.space_group_name_H-M   'P 1'
#
loop_
_entity.id
_entity.type
_entity.pdbx_description
1 polymer ?
#
loop_
_entity_poly.entity_id
_entity_poly.type
_entity_poly.pdbx_seq_one_letter_code
_entity_poly.pdbx_strand_id
1 'polypeptide(L)'
;MSRIGIFTLDFKFYHDVIKDLRSWNLPFTSIESPDNVPRDVSVILSSVNDEYDLPNQIKAENPTSGIRMALPRLMNKTQFKSLVIGIDPGPKPGIAVLADGVLLEAYECSSTRKVRKEVHDISSGYFYREIMVKIGDGDAPNRNEIIKSIEKLGISILVVDEKNTSTPHKVHDNALSAARIAQLNGVFDVKFNEKFSRKTVYEKEFTTLLSVIR
;
A
#
# COMPACT_ATOMS: atom_id res chain seq x y z
N MET A 1 -9.28 -13.14 15.30
CA MET A 1 -8.52 -12.46 14.23
C MET A 1 -9.51 -11.62 13.46
N SER A 2 -9.23 -10.34 13.25
CA SER A 2 -10.15 -9.44 12.54
C SER A 2 -10.12 -9.76 11.04
N ARG A 3 -11.27 -9.67 10.35
CA ARG A 3 -11.37 -9.89 8.90
C ARG A 3 -12.27 -8.88 8.21
N ILE A 4 -12.14 -8.81 6.88
CA ILE A 4 -12.96 -7.96 6.02
C ILE A 4 -14.22 -8.72 5.61
N GLY A 5 -15.39 -8.11 5.81
CA GLY A 5 -16.66 -8.60 5.29
C GLY A 5 -16.89 -8.11 3.87
N ILE A 6 -17.53 -8.91 3.03
CA ILE A 6 -17.93 -8.50 1.68
C ILE A 6 -19.45 -8.67 1.60
N PHE A 7 -20.16 -7.56 1.37
CA PHE A 7 -21.61 -7.57 1.18
C PHE A 7 -21.95 -6.69 -0.02
N THR A 8 -22.20 -7.30 -1.18
CA THR A 8 -22.47 -6.58 -2.43
C THR A 8 -23.38 -7.43 -3.32
N LEU A 9 -24.33 -6.77 -3.99
CA LEU A 9 -25.15 -7.35 -5.04
C LEU A 9 -24.50 -7.16 -6.43
N ASP A 10 -23.53 -6.25 -6.54
CA ASP A 10 -22.71 -6.10 -7.73
C ASP A 10 -21.73 -7.27 -7.88
N PHE A 11 -22.06 -8.18 -8.79
CA PHE A 11 -21.28 -9.39 -9.07
C PHE A 11 -19.87 -9.08 -9.58
N LYS A 12 -19.70 -8.01 -10.37
CA LYS A 12 -18.39 -7.64 -10.90
C LYS A 12 -17.50 -7.14 -9.77
N PHE A 13 -18.01 -6.22 -8.95
CA PHE A 13 -17.30 -5.72 -7.78
C PHE A 13 -16.92 -6.87 -6.83
N TYR A 14 -17.84 -7.79 -6.56
CA TYR A 14 -17.60 -8.97 -5.73
C TYR A 14 -16.42 -9.83 -6.21
N HIS A 15 -16.36 -10.12 -7.50
CA HIS A 15 -15.29 -10.92 -8.07
C HIS A 15 -13.94 -10.21 -8.05
N ASP A 16 -13.93 -8.92 -8.38
CA ASP A 16 -12.71 -8.12 -8.40
C ASP A 16 -12.16 -7.92 -6.98
N VAL A 17 -13.01 -7.64 -5.98
CA VAL A 17 -12.56 -7.47 -4.59
C VAL A 17 -12.01 -8.76 -3.99
N ILE A 18 -12.62 -9.93 -4.28
CA ILE A 18 -12.08 -11.23 -3.83
C ILE A 18 -10.71 -11.49 -4.43
N LYS A 19 -10.52 -11.18 -5.71
CA LYS A 19 -9.23 -11.35 -6.38
C LYS A 19 -8.16 -10.48 -5.72
N ASP A 20 -8.47 -9.21 -5.46
CA ASP A 20 -7.54 -8.27 -4.83
C ASP A 20 -7.21 -8.70 -3.40
N LEU A 21 -8.22 -9.01 -2.57
CA LEU A 21 -8.03 -9.49 -1.18
C LEU A 21 -7.15 -10.74 -1.12
N ARG A 22 -7.34 -11.70 -2.04
CA ARG A 22 -6.48 -12.89 -2.15
C ARG A 22 -5.05 -12.54 -2.53
N SER A 23 -4.86 -11.64 -3.49
CA SER A 23 -3.53 -11.22 -3.90
C SER A 23 -2.76 -10.48 -2.78
N TRP A 24 -3.49 -9.77 -1.91
CA TRP A 24 -2.94 -9.09 -0.72
C TRP A 24 -2.85 -10.02 0.50
N ASN A 25 -3.34 -11.26 0.37
CA ASN A 25 -3.37 -12.29 1.40
C ASN A 25 -4.10 -11.82 2.69
N LEU A 26 -5.18 -11.04 2.52
CA LEU A 26 -5.98 -10.52 3.62
C LEU A 26 -7.08 -11.51 4.04
N PRO A 27 -7.40 -11.60 5.35
CA PRO A 27 -8.51 -12.42 5.82
C PRO A 27 -9.84 -11.76 5.47
N PHE A 28 -10.75 -12.52 4.84
CA PHE A 28 -12.06 -12.03 4.46
C PHE A 28 -13.17 -13.08 4.57
N THR A 29 -14.42 -12.63 4.51
CA THR A 29 -15.61 -13.45 4.41
C THR A 29 -16.68 -12.78 3.58
N SER A 30 -17.44 -13.57 2.83
CA SER A 30 -18.68 -13.09 2.24
C SER A 30 -19.78 -13.08 3.30
N ILE A 31 -20.60 -12.03 3.29
CA ILE A 31 -21.76 -11.87 4.17
C ILE A 31 -22.99 -12.18 3.32
N GLU A 32 -23.80 -13.14 3.77
CA GLU A 32 -25.01 -13.56 3.05
C GLU A 32 -26.22 -12.67 3.36
N SER A 33 -26.29 -12.15 4.58
CA SER A 33 -27.40 -11.30 5.04
C SER A 33 -26.88 -10.13 5.86
N PRO A 34 -27.43 -8.91 5.65
CA PRO A 34 -27.07 -7.72 6.42
C PRO A 34 -27.36 -7.86 7.92
N ASP A 35 -28.31 -8.72 8.29
CA ASP A 35 -28.72 -8.95 9.68
C ASP A 35 -27.78 -9.91 10.45
N ASN A 36 -26.89 -10.61 9.73
CA ASN A 36 -26.05 -11.65 10.30
C ASN A 36 -24.57 -11.41 9.98
N VAL A 37 -24.05 -10.25 10.37
CA VAL A 37 -22.62 -9.92 10.24
C VAL A 37 -21.83 -10.63 11.34
N PRO A 38 -20.82 -11.47 11.02
CA PRO A 38 -19.97 -12.10 12.01
C PRO A 38 -19.23 -11.08 12.90
N ARG A 39 -19.12 -11.36 14.21
CA ARG A 39 -18.49 -10.45 15.18
C ARG A 39 -17.00 -10.17 14.93
N ASP A 40 -16.33 -11.03 14.17
CA ASP A 40 -14.92 -10.89 13.80
C ASP A 40 -14.71 -10.03 12.53
N VAL A 41 -15.80 -9.54 11.92
CA VAL A 41 -15.76 -8.56 10.83
C VAL A 41 -15.64 -7.15 11.40
N SER A 42 -14.52 -6.48 11.12
CA SER A 42 -14.28 -5.10 11.57
C SER A 42 -14.75 -4.03 10.58
N VAL A 43 -14.90 -4.41 9.31
CA VAL A 43 -15.23 -3.51 8.20
C VAL A 43 -15.87 -4.32 7.08
N ILE A 44 -16.87 -3.72 6.42
CA ILE A 44 -17.60 -4.34 5.32
C ILE A 44 -17.28 -3.58 4.03
N LEU A 45 -16.94 -4.30 2.96
CA LEU A 45 -16.78 -3.76 1.61
C LEU A 45 -18.02 -4.04 0.77
N SER A 46 -18.43 -3.02 0.01
CA SER A 46 -19.50 -3.14 -0.97
C SER A 46 -19.27 -2.19 -2.15
N SER A 47 -20.04 -2.38 -3.22
CA SER A 47 -20.08 -1.44 -4.34
C SER A 47 -20.79 -0.15 -3.91
N VAL A 48 -20.49 0.96 -4.58
CA VAL A 48 -21.28 2.21 -4.43
C VAL A 48 -22.71 2.07 -4.95
N ASN A 49 -22.96 1.10 -5.81
CA ASN A 49 -24.28 0.83 -6.37
C ASN A 49 -25.18 0.04 -5.41
N ASP A 50 -24.64 -0.47 -4.31
CA ASP A 50 -25.43 -1.20 -3.33
C ASP A 50 -26.27 -0.25 -2.46
N GLU A 51 -27.57 -0.54 -2.36
CA GLU A 51 -28.53 0.32 -1.64
C GLU A 51 -28.47 0.14 -0.12
N TYR A 52 -27.99 -1.01 0.37
CA TYR A 52 -27.90 -1.29 1.80
C TYR A 52 -26.83 -0.43 2.49
N ASP A 53 -27.16 0.09 3.67
CA ASP A 53 -26.24 0.80 4.55
C ASP A 53 -26.01 -0.02 5.83
N LEU A 54 -24.79 -0.53 6.00
CA LEU A 54 -24.38 -1.35 7.14
C LEU A 54 -23.42 -0.60 8.06
N PRO A 55 -23.41 -0.92 9.36
CA PRO A 55 -22.39 -0.41 10.27
C PRO A 55 -20.98 -0.75 9.78
N ASN A 56 -20.07 0.24 9.80
CA ASN A 56 -18.68 0.09 9.35
C ASN A 56 -18.53 -0.38 7.89
N GLN A 57 -19.48 -0.04 7.02
CA GLN A 57 -19.39 -0.28 5.59
C GLN A 57 -18.55 0.78 4.88
N ILE A 58 -17.80 0.35 3.88
CA ILE A 58 -17.08 1.18 2.91
C ILE A 58 -17.63 0.81 1.53
N LYS A 59 -18.32 1.78 0.93
CA LYS A 59 -18.80 1.73 -0.45
C LYS A 59 -17.70 2.25 -1.38
N ALA A 60 -17.30 1.46 -2.36
CA ALA A 60 -16.26 1.85 -3.31
C ALA A 60 -16.62 1.46 -4.76
N GLU A 61 -16.28 2.31 -5.72
CA GLU A 61 -16.37 1.97 -7.14
C GLU A 61 -15.23 1.03 -7.54
N ASN A 62 -14.04 1.31 -7.02
CA ASN A 62 -12.83 0.54 -7.29
C ASN A 62 -12.51 -0.37 -6.09
N PRO A 63 -12.39 -1.69 -6.29
CA PRO A 63 -12.10 -2.65 -5.22
C PRO A 63 -10.80 -2.37 -4.46
N THR A 64 -9.72 -2.04 -5.18
CA THR A 64 -8.42 -1.72 -4.56
C THR A 64 -8.54 -0.50 -3.65
N SER A 65 -9.24 0.56 -4.08
CA SER A 65 -9.54 1.72 -3.24
C SER A 65 -10.33 1.35 -2.00
N GLY A 66 -11.38 0.51 -2.14
CA GLY A 66 -12.15 0.00 -1.01
C GLY A 66 -11.29 -0.75 0.01
N ILE A 67 -10.40 -1.63 -0.47
CA ILE A 67 -9.46 -2.36 0.40
C ILE A 67 -8.53 -1.39 1.13
N ARG A 68 -7.94 -0.40 0.44
CA ARG A 68 -7.09 0.62 1.06
C ARG A 68 -7.82 1.37 2.18
N MET A 69 -9.06 1.77 1.95
CA MET A 69 -9.90 2.45 2.93
C MET A 69 -10.26 1.55 4.13
N ALA A 70 -10.35 0.24 3.93
CA ALA A 70 -10.65 -0.74 4.97
C ALA A 70 -9.45 -1.08 5.87
N LEU A 71 -8.22 -0.90 5.41
CA LEU A 71 -7.02 -1.32 6.14
C LEU A 71 -6.85 -0.71 7.54
N PRO A 72 -7.09 0.59 7.78
CA PRO A 72 -7.06 1.13 9.14
C PRO A 72 -7.97 0.35 10.10
N ARG A 73 -9.21 0.04 9.66
CA ARG A 73 -10.20 -0.67 10.48
C ARG A 73 -9.81 -2.10 10.75
N LEU A 74 -9.23 -2.79 9.76
CA LEU A 74 -8.66 -4.12 9.94
C LEU A 74 -7.57 -4.14 11.01
N MET A 75 -6.82 -3.04 11.15
CA MET A 75 -5.78 -2.84 12.16
C MET A 75 -6.29 -2.13 13.45
N ASN A 76 -7.61 -2.11 13.67
CA ASN A 76 -8.26 -1.47 14.82
C ASN A 76 -7.95 0.03 14.98
N LYS A 77 -7.84 0.74 13.85
CA LYS A 77 -7.63 2.20 13.77
C LYS A 77 -8.74 2.84 12.97
N THR A 78 -9.04 4.10 13.24
CA THR A 78 -9.98 4.89 12.40
C THR A 78 -9.32 5.38 11.12
N GLN A 79 -8.05 5.77 11.21
CA GLN A 79 -7.18 6.20 10.11
C GLN A 79 -5.70 5.99 10.51
N PHE A 80 -4.79 6.06 9.56
CA PHE A 80 -3.35 6.05 9.83
C PHE A 80 -2.86 7.42 10.32
N LYS A 81 -1.82 7.45 11.16
CA LYS A 81 -1.20 8.72 11.57
C LYS A 81 -0.32 9.26 10.45
N SER A 82 0.50 8.42 9.86
CA SER A 82 1.37 8.79 8.74
C SER A 82 1.30 7.78 7.60
N LEU A 83 1.27 8.30 6.38
CA LEU A 83 1.39 7.54 5.14
C LEU A 83 2.66 7.99 4.41
N VAL A 84 3.55 7.06 4.10
CA VAL A 84 4.79 7.33 3.36
C VAL A 84 4.80 6.51 2.08
N ILE A 85 4.92 7.20 0.95
CA ILE A 85 5.09 6.58 -0.36
C ILE A 85 6.58 6.63 -0.72
N GLY A 86 7.25 5.49 -0.76
CA GLY A 86 8.60 5.37 -1.28
C GLY A 86 8.59 5.15 -2.78
N ILE A 87 9.48 5.82 -3.51
CA ILE A 87 9.63 5.69 -4.95
C ILE A 87 11.09 5.45 -5.28
N ASP A 88 11.38 4.32 -5.91
CA ASP A 88 12.67 4.01 -6.52
C ASP A 88 12.65 4.47 -7.99
N PRO A 89 13.41 5.52 -8.37
CA PRO A 89 13.36 6.06 -9.71
C PRO A 89 14.01 5.11 -10.74
N GLY A 90 13.45 5.08 -11.94
CA GLY A 90 13.97 4.30 -13.05
C GLY A 90 12.95 4.19 -14.19
N PRO A 91 13.25 3.46 -15.28
CA PRO A 91 12.31 3.30 -16.39
C PRO A 91 11.00 2.62 -15.98
N LYS A 92 11.06 1.72 -15.00
CA LYS A 92 9.93 1.08 -14.32
C LYS A 92 10.02 1.37 -12.81
N PRO A 93 9.57 2.54 -12.36
CA PRO A 93 9.77 2.96 -10.98
C PRO A 93 9.18 1.96 -9.98
N GLY A 94 9.91 1.66 -8.93
CA GLY A 94 9.35 0.94 -7.79
C GLY A 94 8.48 1.87 -6.94
N ILE A 95 7.37 1.36 -6.42
CA ILE A 95 6.49 2.07 -5.50
C ILE A 95 6.27 1.18 -4.27
N ALA A 96 6.38 1.77 -3.08
CA ALA A 96 6.00 1.13 -1.83
C ALA A 96 5.24 2.09 -0.93
N VAL A 97 4.29 1.56 -0.16
CA VAL A 97 3.43 2.33 0.74
C VAL A 97 3.61 1.81 2.16
N LEU A 98 4.07 2.67 3.06
CA LEU A 98 4.14 2.42 4.50
C LEU A 98 3.08 3.26 5.21
N ALA A 99 2.36 2.66 6.14
CA ALA A 99 1.47 3.38 7.05
C ALA A 99 1.85 3.10 8.50
N ASP A 100 2.12 4.14 9.28
CA ASP A 100 2.62 4.03 10.66
C ASP A 100 3.83 3.08 10.78
N GLY A 101 4.69 3.02 9.74
CA GLY A 101 5.85 2.13 9.67
C GLY A 101 5.56 0.70 9.20
N VAL A 102 4.30 0.35 8.91
CA VAL A 102 3.89 -0.96 8.39
C VAL A 102 3.85 -0.93 6.87
N LEU A 103 4.57 -1.84 6.22
CA LEU A 103 4.55 -2.00 4.76
C LEU A 103 3.21 -2.60 4.32
N LEU A 104 2.43 -1.81 3.57
CA LEU A 104 1.11 -2.17 3.06
C LEU A 104 1.16 -2.72 1.63
N GLU A 105 1.90 -2.04 0.76
CA GLU A 105 2.01 -2.36 -0.67
C GLU A 105 3.45 -2.16 -1.14
N ALA A 106 3.89 -2.99 -2.09
CA ALA A 106 5.14 -2.80 -2.83
C ALA A 106 5.01 -3.42 -4.22
N TYR A 107 5.22 -2.63 -5.28
CA TYR A 107 5.11 -3.08 -6.66
C TYR A 107 5.90 -2.20 -7.63
N GLU A 108 6.13 -2.71 -8.85
CA GLU A 108 6.74 -1.93 -9.93
C GLU A 108 5.65 -1.25 -10.77
N CYS A 109 5.84 0.05 -11.00
CA CYS A 109 5.07 0.80 -11.95
C CYS A 109 5.53 0.48 -13.39
N SER A 110 4.60 0.47 -14.34
CA SER A 110 4.96 0.15 -15.74
C SER A 110 5.81 1.23 -16.42
N SER A 111 5.76 2.48 -15.94
CA SER A 111 6.56 3.60 -16.45
C SER A 111 6.46 4.85 -15.54
N THR A 112 7.42 5.76 -15.66
CA THR A 112 7.44 7.08 -14.99
C THR A 112 6.14 7.86 -15.18
N ARG A 113 5.55 7.82 -16.38
CA ARG A 113 4.31 8.54 -16.74
C ARG A 113 3.10 8.15 -15.89
N LYS A 114 3.07 6.94 -15.33
CA LYS A 114 1.98 6.47 -14.48
C LYS A 114 2.15 6.82 -13.01
N VAL A 115 3.36 7.17 -12.57
CA VAL A 115 3.66 7.43 -11.15
C VAL A 115 2.73 8.49 -10.56
N ARG A 116 2.44 9.58 -11.29
CA ARG A 116 1.47 10.59 -10.82
C ARG A 116 0.10 10.00 -10.52
N LYS A 117 -0.40 9.12 -11.38
CA LYS A 117 -1.69 8.45 -11.17
C LYS A 117 -1.61 7.52 -9.96
N GLU A 118 -0.56 6.71 -9.85
CA GLU A 118 -0.38 5.81 -8.71
C GLU A 118 -0.33 6.57 -7.38
N VAL A 119 0.44 7.65 -7.30
CA VAL A 119 0.54 8.49 -6.10
C VAL A 119 -0.81 9.13 -5.75
N HIS A 120 -1.55 9.60 -6.76
CA HIS A 120 -2.91 10.11 -6.56
C HIS A 120 -3.86 9.02 -6.04
N ASP A 121 -3.88 7.85 -6.67
CA ASP A 121 -4.79 6.75 -6.30
C ASP A 121 -4.45 6.18 -4.91
N ILE A 122 -3.18 6.21 -4.51
CA ILE A 122 -2.75 5.89 -3.14
C ILE A 122 -3.21 6.98 -2.17
N SER A 123 -2.98 8.26 -2.49
CA SER A 123 -3.32 9.39 -1.61
C SER A 123 -4.83 9.57 -1.44
N SER A 124 -5.66 9.16 -2.40
CA SER A 124 -7.12 9.17 -2.27
C SER A 124 -7.68 7.87 -1.69
N GLY A 125 -6.94 6.76 -1.75
CA GLY A 125 -7.41 5.44 -1.33
C GLY A 125 -7.24 5.15 0.16
N TYR A 126 -6.36 5.86 0.86
CA TYR A 126 -6.10 5.65 2.28
C TYR A 126 -6.65 6.78 3.15
N PHE A 127 -7.15 6.43 4.33
CA PHE A 127 -7.42 7.40 5.38
C PHE A 127 -6.17 7.62 6.24
N TYR A 128 -5.65 8.85 6.23
CA TYR A 128 -4.45 9.23 6.97
C TYR A 128 -4.52 10.69 7.44
N ARG A 129 -3.69 11.03 8.44
CA ARG A 129 -3.51 12.40 8.92
C ARG A 129 -2.40 13.15 8.18
N GLU A 130 -1.26 12.49 7.94
CA GLU A 130 -0.09 13.08 7.28
C GLU A 130 0.38 12.19 6.13
N ILE A 131 0.86 12.79 5.04
CA ILE A 131 1.39 12.09 3.87
C ILE A 131 2.72 12.69 3.41
N MET A 132 3.64 11.82 3.02
CA MET A 132 4.93 12.20 2.42
C MET A 132 5.31 11.25 1.29
N VAL A 133 5.91 11.79 0.23
CA VAL A 133 6.57 11.01 -0.81
C VAL A 133 8.09 11.08 -0.59
N LYS A 134 8.75 9.93 -0.49
CA LYS A 134 10.22 9.82 -0.46
C LYS A 134 10.69 9.25 -1.79
N ILE A 135 11.65 9.90 -2.43
CA ILE A 135 12.18 9.48 -3.74
C ILE A 135 13.68 9.29 -3.61
N GLY A 136 14.16 8.15 -4.10
CA GLY A 136 15.57 7.85 -4.17
C GLY A 136 16.36 8.83 -5.07
N ASP A 137 17.66 8.99 -4.82
CA ASP A 137 18.54 9.87 -5.58
C ASP A 137 19.28 9.17 -6.76
N GLY A 138 19.11 7.86 -6.93
CA GLY A 138 19.91 7.01 -7.82
C GLY A 138 19.81 7.30 -9.32
N ASP A 139 18.62 7.64 -9.84
CA ASP A 139 18.40 7.94 -11.25
C ASP A 139 17.90 9.38 -11.43
N ALA A 140 18.83 10.32 -11.57
CA ALA A 140 18.50 11.75 -11.63
C ALA A 140 17.53 12.13 -12.77
N PRO A 141 17.67 11.64 -14.01
CA PRO A 141 16.69 11.92 -15.07
C PRO A 141 15.27 11.46 -14.73
N ASN A 142 15.08 10.19 -14.36
CA ASN A 142 13.74 9.66 -14.06
C ASN A 142 13.17 10.27 -12.79
N ARG A 143 13.99 10.47 -11.75
CA ARG A 143 13.61 11.15 -10.50
C ARG A 143 13.07 12.55 -10.78
N ASN A 144 13.79 13.35 -11.58
CA ASN A 144 13.39 14.73 -11.87
C ASN A 144 12.08 14.79 -12.68
N GLU A 145 11.86 13.82 -13.59
CA GLU A 145 10.57 13.67 -14.29
C GLU A 145 9.44 13.33 -13.31
N ILE A 146 9.67 12.36 -12.41
CA ILE A 146 8.70 11.95 -11.39
C ILE A 146 8.35 13.14 -10.49
N ILE A 147 9.33 13.85 -9.93
CA ILE A 147 9.13 15.03 -9.06
C ILE A 147 8.21 16.04 -9.76
N LYS A 148 8.56 16.47 -10.98
CA LYS A 148 7.75 17.42 -11.75
C LYS A 148 6.32 16.92 -12.00
N SER A 149 6.14 15.61 -12.15
CA SER A 149 4.82 15.02 -12.39
C SER A 149 3.93 15.05 -11.14
N ILE A 150 4.52 14.84 -9.94
CA ILE A 150 3.78 14.73 -8.68
C ILE A 150 3.70 16.03 -7.88
N GLU A 151 4.57 17.02 -8.12
CA GLU A 151 4.52 18.34 -7.48
C GLU A 151 3.13 18.98 -7.56
N LYS A 152 2.42 18.76 -8.68
CA LYS A 152 1.06 19.26 -8.91
C LYS A 152 0.00 18.67 -7.97
N LEU A 153 0.30 17.58 -7.25
CA LEU A 153 -0.59 16.97 -6.27
C LEU A 153 -0.53 17.69 -4.91
N GLY A 154 0.41 18.61 -4.70
CA GLY A 154 0.56 19.34 -3.44
C GLY A 154 1.02 18.48 -2.25
N ILE A 155 1.57 17.28 -2.52
CA ILE A 155 2.09 16.37 -1.49
C ILE A 155 3.55 16.73 -1.19
N SER A 156 3.96 16.64 0.08
CA SER A 156 5.35 16.88 0.48
C SER A 156 6.29 15.83 -0.10
N ILE A 157 7.40 16.27 -0.70
CA ILE A 157 8.39 15.41 -1.36
C ILE A 157 9.74 15.54 -0.64
N LEU A 158 10.39 14.41 -0.36
CA LEU A 158 11.74 14.32 0.16
C LEU A 158 12.60 13.46 -0.78
N VAL A 159 13.75 13.98 -1.21
CA VAL A 159 14.75 13.17 -1.92
C VAL A 159 15.70 12.54 -0.89
N VAL A 160 15.95 11.24 -0.99
CA VAL A 160 16.79 10.48 -0.04
C VAL A 160 18.03 9.91 -0.74
N ASP A 161 19.17 9.93 -0.06
CA ASP A 161 20.44 9.37 -0.56
C ASP A 161 20.45 7.84 -0.41
N GLU A 162 20.59 7.14 -1.54
CA GLU A 162 20.59 5.67 -1.64
C GLU A 162 21.99 5.05 -1.58
N LYS A 163 23.08 5.84 -1.50
CA LYS A 163 24.45 5.32 -1.66
C LYS A 163 24.83 4.23 -0.64
N ASN A 164 24.12 4.12 0.48
CA ASN A 164 24.31 3.07 1.49
C ASN A 164 23.25 1.96 1.49
N THR A 165 22.26 1.97 0.58
CA THR A 165 21.26 0.89 0.43
C THR A 165 21.66 -0.16 -0.61
N SER A 166 22.75 0.07 -1.34
CA SER A 166 23.32 -0.81 -2.35
C SER A 166 24.20 -1.93 -1.77
N THR A 167 23.62 -2.77 -0.91
CA THR A 167 24.15 -4.14 -0.82
C THR A 167 23.94 -4.82 -2.17
N PRO A 168 24.95 -5.50 -2.75
CA PRO A 168 24.84 -6.13 -4.06
C PRO A 168 23.96 -7.39 -3.94
N HIS A 169 22.66 -7.19 -3.73
CA HIS A 169 21.69 -8.24 -3.88
C HIS A 169 21.56 -8.53 -5.37
N LYS A 170 21.74 -9.78 -5.77
CA LYS A 170 21.52 -10.28 -7.15
C LYS A 170 20.08 -10.09 -7.67
N VAL A 171 19.23 -9.42 -6.91
CA VAL A 171 17.84 -9.18 -7.20
C VAL A 171 17.65 -7.66 -7.24
N HIS A 172 17.82 -7.06 -8.41
CA HIS A 172 17.27 -5.74 -8.68
C HIS A 172 15.75 -5.88 -8.67
N ASP A 173 15.13 -5.47 -7.56
CA ASP A 173 13.69 -5.42 -7.39
C ASP A 173 13.35 -4.00 -6.95
N ASN A 174 12.82 -3.22 -7.88
CA ASN A 174 12.62 -1.79 -7.67
C ASN A 174 11.58 -1.56 -6.55
N ALA A 175 10.62 -2.48 -6.39
CA ALA A 175 9.63 -2.40 -5.31
C ALA A 175 10.29 -2.55 -3.92
N LEU A 176 11.31 -3.41 -3.80
CA LEU A 176 12.06 -3.57 -2.55
C LEU A 176 12.89 -2.31 -2.25
N SER A 177 13.56 -1.75 -3.25
CA SER A 177 14.27 -0.48 -3.13
C SER A 177 13.33 0.64 -2.68
N ALA A 178 12.13 0.71 -3.27
CA ALA A 178 11.11 1.69 -2.90
C ALA A 178 10.66 1.52 -1.44
N ALA A 179 10.50 0.29 -0.95
CA ALA A 179 10.16 0.03 0.45
C ALA A 179 11.27 0.50 1.41
N ARG A 180 12.55 0.26 1.05
CA ARG A 180 13.69 0.78 1.82
C ARG A 180 13.72 2.30 1.83
N ILE A 181 13.52 2.94 0.67
CA ILE A 181 13.41 4.40 0.52
C ILE A 181 12.33 4.98 1.43
N ALA A 182 11.15 4.34 1.51
CA ALA A 182 10.07 4.79 2.39
C ALA A 182 10.47 4.78 3.88
N GLN A 183 11.27 3.81 4.31
CA GLN A 183 11.67 3.65 5.72
C GLN A 183 12.79 4.62 6.16
N LEU A 184 13.58 5.17 5.23
CA LEU A 184 14.71 6.05 5.55
C LEU A 184 14.28 7.32 6.29
N ASN A 185 14.64 7.45 7.56
CA ASN A 185 14.35 8.62 8.42
C ASN A 185 15.61 9.47 8.71
N GLY A 186 16.55 9.54 7.77
CA GLY A 186 17.78 10.32 7.92
C GLY A 186 18.79 9.80 8.97
N VAL A 187 18.48 8.72 9.69
CA VAL A 187 19.40 8.02 10.60
C VAL A 187 19.31 6.53 10.34
N PHE A 188 20.47 5.95 10.01
CA PHE A 188 20.64 4.56 9.61
C PHE A 188 20.88 3.68 10.82
N ASP A 189 20.27 2.48 10.83
CA ASP A 189 21.02 1.29 11.16
C ASP A 189 20.37 0.03 10.54
N VAL A 190 21.21 -0.81 9.94
CA VAL A 190 21.39 -2.26 10.17
C VAL A 190 21.79 -3.00 8.88
N LYS A 191 22.95 -3.67 8.98
CA LYS A 191 23.54 -4.64 8.05
C LYS A 191 22.77 -5.96 8.05
N PHE A 192 22.56 -6.57 6.88
CA PHE A 192 22.49 -8.04 6.77
C PHE A 192 23.12 -8.56 5.46
N ASN A 193 24.03 -9.50 5.63
CA ASN A 193 24.71 -10.27 4.58
C ASN A 193 24.02 -11.64 4.53
N GLU A 194 23.11 -11.88 3.57
CA GLU A 194 22.71 -13.25 3.16
C GLU A 194 21.80 -13.22 1.91
N LYS A 195 21.76 -14.33 1.17
CA LYS A 195 20.98 -14.51 -0.06
C LYS A 195 19.56 -14.96 0.27
N PHE A 196 18.54 -14.29 -0.27
CA PHE A 196 17.14 -14.57 0.05
C PHE A 196 16.20 -14.64 -1.17
N SER A 197 15.09 -15.35 -0.97
CA SER A 197 13.94 -15.45 -1.89
C SER A 197 12.98 -14.26 -1.68
N ARG A 198 12.43 -13.72 -2.79
CA ARG A 198 11.53 -12.54 -2.83
C ARG A 198 10.42 -12.55 -1.77
N LYS A 199 9.81 -13.71 -1.50
CA LYS A 199 8.67 -13.84 -0.55
C LYS A 199 9.10 -13.67 0.92
N THR A 200 10.36 -13.91 1.23
CA THR A 200 10.90 -13.85 2.61
C THR A 200 11.66 -12.56 2.93
N VAL A 201 12.00 -11.73 1.93
CA VAL A 201 12.78 -10.50 2.17
C VAL A 201 11.93 -9.46 2.90
N TYR A 202 10.70 -9.24 2.44
CA TYR A 202 9.81 -8.25 3.05
C TYR A 202 9.47 -8.55 4.51
N GLU A 203 9.13 -9.81 4.83
CA GLU A 203 8.82 -10.24 6.20
C GLU A 203 10.03 -10.16 7.14
N LYS A 204 11.26 -10.13 6.61
CA LYS A 204 12.50 -10.02 7.40
C LYS A 204 12.95 -8.57 7.59
N GLU A 205 12.84 -7.73 6.56
CA GLU A 205 13.31 -6.34 6.60
C GLU A 205 12.25 -5.37 7.13
N PHE A 206 10.96 -5.70 7.01
CA PHE A 206 9.86 -4.79 7.33
C PHE A 206 8.83 -5.42 8.26
N THR A 207 8.20 -4.59 9.08
CA THR A 207 6.90 -4.94 9.66
C THR A 207 5.87 -4.91 8.54
N THR A 208 5.33 -6.06 8.14
CA THR A 208 4.37 -6.18 7.03
C THR A 208 2.94 -6.21 7.52
N LEU A 209 2.00 -5.87 6.65
CA LEU A 209 0.57 -5.99 6.94
C LEU A 209 0.19 -7.37 7.49
N LEU A 210 0.71 -8.45 6.88
CA LEU A 210 0.48 -9.82 7.34
C LEU A 210 1.00 -10.09 8.75
N SER A 211 2.12 -9.49 9.15
CA SER A 211 2.67 -9.68 10.49
C SER A 211 1.84 -9.02 11.59
N VAL A 212 1.10 -7.95 11.26
CA VAL A 212 0.33 -7.15 12.24
C VAL A 212 -1.12 -7.61 12.35
N ILE A 213 -1.69 -8.17 11.29
CA ILE A 213 -3.06 -8.71 11.31
C ILE A 213 -3.11 -10.18 11.77
N ARG A 214 -1.94 -10.82 11.95
CA ARG A 214 -1.81 -12.20 12.42
C ARG A 214 -2.11 -12.38 13.90
#